data_AF-A0A1S3KGJ5-F1
#
_entry.id   AF-A0A1S3KGJ5-F1
#
_cell.length_a   1.000
_cell.length_b   1.000
_cell.length_c   1.000
_cell.angle_alpha   90.00
_cell.angle_beta   90.00
_cell.angle_gamma   90.00
#
_symmetry.space_group_name_H-M   'P 1'
#
loop_
_entity.id
_entity.type
_entity.pdbx_description
1 polymer ?
#
loop_
_entity_poly.entity_id
_entity_poly.type
_entity_poly.pdbx_seq_one_letter_code
_entity_poly.pdbx_strand_id
1 'polypeptide(L)'
;MMARVFLLAVVLVVQIVGYTVAQKSSCEELGTVFYPVPATRCEEFSQEAKFGAPSQYRIKKCKPDLAFDVHECACNWKYAFTCPNTLNYPETPKFIACMADCMYKTSQEIQDIFSQCGTNFGCWDSRGGGRCHSRCNIEPEEPVTGLNEH
;
A
#
# COMPACT_ATOMS: atom_id res chain seq x y z
N MET A 1 58.29 11.04 8.59
CA MET A 1 57.59 10.72 7.33
C MET A 1 56.60 9.59 7.61
N MET A 2 55.36 9.79 7.15
CA MET A 2 54.33 8.79 6.84
C MET A 2 53.89 7.76 7.90
N ALA A 3 52.75 8.03 8.55
CA ALA A 3 51.71 7.04 8.84
C ALA A 3 50.40 7.75 9.24
N ARG A 4 49.87 8.57 8.33
CA ARG A 4 48.53 9.18 8.46
C ARG A 4 47.71 8.89 7.21
N VAL A 5 47.54 7.62 6.87
CA VAL A 5 46.61 7.18 5.81
C VAL A 5 46.15 5.75 6.10
N PHE A 6 45.33 5.53 7.13
CA PHE A 6 44.62 4.25 7.33
C PHE A 6 43.30 4.49 8.07
N LEU A 7 42.45 5.36 7.54
CA LEU A 7 41.12 5.62 8.09
C LEU A 7 40.02 5.82 7.04
N LEU A 8 40.27 5.40 5.79
CA LEU A 8 39.35 5.65 4.67
C LEU A 8 39.42 4.48 3.67
N ALA A 9 38.97 3.29 4.07
CA ALA A 9 38.50 2.30 3.12
C ALA A 9 37.68 1.23 3.86
N VAL A 10 36.53 0.88 3.27
CA VAL A 10 35.76 -0.35 3.52
C VAL A 10 35.03 -0.31 4.87
N VAL A 11 33.76 0.10 5.00
CA VAL A 11 32.60 -0.28 4.21
C VAL A 11 31.61 0.89 4.28
N LEU A 12 31.40 1.56 3.14
CA LEU A 12 30.15 2.23 2.86
C LEU A 12 29.11 1.11 2.85
N VAL A 13 28.49 0.86 4.01
CA VAL A 13 27.34 -0.03 4.11
C VAL A 13 26.22 0.72 3.41
N VAL A 14 26.20 0.61 2.09
CA VAL A 14 25.00 0.75 1.28
C VAL A 14 24.13 -0.45 1.64
N GLN A 15 23.57 -0.44 2.85
CA GLN A 15 22.26 -1.02 3.08
C GLN A 15 21.36 0.15 2.71
N ILE A 16 20.81 0.24 1.50
CA ILE A 16 19.59 -0.48 1.11
C ILE A 16 18.80 -0.97 2.34
N VAL A 17 18.65 -0.12 3.34
CA VAL A 17 17.50 -0.17 4.21
C VAL A 17 16.38 0.27 3.27
N GLY A 18 15.74 -0.69 2.61
CA GLY A 18 14.43 -0.43 2.04
C GLY A 18 13.63 0.18 3.18
N TYR A 19 13.35 1.49 3.10
CA TYR A 19 12.71 2.22 4.17
C TYR A 19 11.38 1.53 4.45
N THR A 20 11.32 0.71 5.50
CA THR A 20 10.09 0.10 5.98
C THR A 20 9.35 1.18 6.75
N VAL A 21 8.67 2.06 6.02
CA VAL A 21 7.79 3.06 6.63
C VAL A 21 6.52 2.33 7.04
N ALA A 22 6.07 2.50 8.28
CA ALA A 22 4.73 2.07 8.67
C ALA A 22 3.71 2.91 7.89
N GLN A 23 2.93 2.30 7.00
CA GLN A 23 2.14 3.04 5.99
C GLN A 23 0.67 3.22 6.33
N LYS A 24 0.39 3.53 7.60
CA LYS A 24 -0.94 3.98 8.02
C LYS A 24 -0.94 5.50 7.92
N SER A 25 -1.89 6.07 7.18
CA SER A 25 -2.08 7.52 7.18
C SER A 25 -2.41 8.01 8.60
N SER A 26 -1.79 9.10 9.06
CA SER A 26 -2.13 9.74 10.34
C SER A 26 -3.42 10.58 10.28
N CYS A 27 -4.12 10.59 9.14
CA CYS A 27 -5.33 11.38 8.89
C CYS A 27 -6.59 10.86 9.55
N GLU A 28 -6.43 10.34 10.76
CA GLU A 28 -7.50 9.87 11.62
C GLU A 28 -8.54 10.95 11.93
N GLU A 29 -8.15 12.23 11.87
CA GLU A 29 -9.03 13.40 12.00
C GLU A 29 -10.06 13.52 10.86
N LEU A 30 -9.77 12.95 9.69
CA LEU A 30 -10.70 12.88 8.56
C LEU A 30 -11.73 11.74 8.70
N GLY A 31 -11.79 11.08 9.86
CA GLY A 31 -12.73 9.98 10.15
C GLY A 31 -12.46 8.69 9.36
N THR A 32 -11.33 8.62 8.65
CA THR A 32 -10.95 7.47 7.82
C THR A 32 -9.46 7.12 8.01
N VAL A 33 -9.10 5.88 7.68
CA VAL A 33 -7.72 5.39 7.67
C VAL A 33 -7.42 4.92 6.25
N PHE A 34 -6.24 5.26 5.73
CA PHE A 34 -5.82 4.89 4.39
C PHE A 34 -4.60 3.97 4.40
N TYR A 35 -4.59 3.01 3.49
CA TYR A 35 -3.46 2.08 3.28
C TYR A 35 -3.14 1.96 1.79
N PRO A 36 -1.89 2.16 1.36
CA PRO A 36 -1.50 1.88 -0.03
C PRO A 36 -1.64 0.39 -0.35
N VAL A 37 -1.95 0.05 -1.61
CA VAL A 37 -2.07 -1.35 -2.06
C VAL A 37 -0.71 -1.86 -2.56
N PRO A 38 -0.26 -3.08 -2.17
CA PRO A 38 1.01 -3.62 -2.64
C PRO A 38 1.04 -3.81 -4.16
N ALA A 39 2.25 -3.79 -4.75
CA ALA A 39 2.49 -3.96 -6.19
C ALA A 39 1.83 -2.91 -7.13
N THR A 40 1.19 -1.87 -6.59
CA THR A 40 0.58 -0.79 -7.38
C THR A 40 1.44 0.47 -7.43
N ARG A 41 2.62 0.46 -6.80
CA ARG A 41 3.47 1.66 -6.64
C ARG A 41 2.69 2.86 -6.06
N CYS A 42 1.83 2.58 -5.09
CA CYS A 42 0.93 3.54 -4.45
C CYS A 42 -0.07 4.20 -5.41
N GLU A 43 -0.26 3.70 -6.64
CA GLU A 43 -1.31 4.19 -7.53
C GLU A 43 -2.70 3.85 -7.01
N GLU A 44 -2.80 2.84 -6.15
CA GLU A 44 -4.05 2.41 -5.52
C GLU A 44 -3.89 2.35 -4.01
N PHE A 45 -4.99 2.65 -3.30
CA PHE A 45 -5.04 2.70 -1.85
C PHE A 45 -6.43 2.32 -1.35
N SER A 46 -6.51 1.71 -0.16
CA SER A 46 -7.78 1.53 0.55
C SER A 46 -8.13 2.80 1.32
N GLN A 47 -9.41 3.17 1.30
CA GLN A 47 -10.00 4.09 2.25
C GLN A 47 -10.93 3.31 3.18
N GLU A 48 -10.64 3.32 4.48
CA GLU A 48 -11.39 2.58 5.48
C GLU A 48 -12.11 3.55 6.42
N ALA A 49 -13.44 3.43 6.52
CA ALA A 49 -14.22 4.23 7.47
C ALA A 49 -13.94 3.78 8.91
N LYS A 50 -13.76 4.74 9.84
CA LYS A 50 -13.54 4.45 11.27
C LYS A 50 -14.79 3.96 12.01
N PHE A 51 -16.01 4.25 11.56
CA PHE A 51 -17.21 4.01 12.38
C PHE A 51 -18.40 3.35 11.65
N GLY A 52 -18.91 2.26 12.23
CA GLY A 52 -20.31 1.80 12.07
C GLY A 52 -20.73 1.03 10.82
N ALA A 53 -19.95 1.05 9.74
CA ALA A 53 -20.31 0.31 8.53
C ALA A 53 -19.61 -1.07 8.49
N PRO A 54 -20.32 -2.20 8.67
CA PRO A 54 -19.75 -3.51 8.38
C PRO A 54 -19.32 -3.50 6.90
N SER A 55 -18.08 -3.89 6.60
CA SER A 55 -17.49 -4.03 5.25
C SER A 55 -17.07 -2.79 4.45
N GLN A 56 -17.15 -1.55 4.95
CA GLN A 56 -16.72 -0.39 4.15
C GLN A 56 -15.21 -0.13 4.22
N TYR A 57 -14.48 -0.84 3.36
CA TYR A 57 -13.34 -0.26 2.68
C TYR A 57 -13.61 -0.25 1.17
N ARG A 58 -12.96 0.68 0.48
CA ARG A 58 -12.93 0.72 -0.99
C ARG A 58 -11.50 0.89 -1.43
N ILE A 59 -11.08 0.09 -2.39
CA ILE A 59 -9.86 0.38 -3.11
C ILE A 59 -10.17 1.52 -4.08
N LYS A 60 -9.29 2.51 -4.11
CA LYS A 60 -9.39 3.71 -4.93
C LYS A 60 -8.13 3.84 -5.76
N LYS A 61 -8.28 4.44 -6.93
CA LYS A 61 -7.16 4.71 -7.83
C LYS A 61 -6.84 6.21 -7.85
N CYS A 62 -5.56 6.55 -7.87
CA CYS A 62 -5.11 7.90 -8.18
C CYS A 62 -5.22 8.16 -9.69
N LYS A 63 -5.32 9.45 -10.08
CA LYS A 63 -5.22 9.82 -11.50
C LYS A 63 -3.86 9.43 -12.08
N PRO A 64 -3.75 9.31 -13.42
CA PRO A 64 -2.45 9.15 -14.08
C PRO A 64 -1.42 10.15 -13.53
N ASP A 65 -0.17 9.69 -13.42
CA ASP A 65 0.98 10.45 -12.88
C ASP A 65 0.94 10.83 -11.39
N LEU A 66 -0.13 10.49 -10.68
CA LEU A 66 -0.23 10.63 -9.23
C LEU A 66 -0.02 9.29 -8.51
N ALA A 67 0.37 9.37 -7.24
CA ALA A 67 0.44 8.25 -6.32
C ALA A 67 -0.05 8.71 -4.94
N PHE A 68 -0.60 7.79 -4.15
CA PHE A 68 -1.13 8.09 -2.83
C PHE A 68 0.01 8.31 -1.84
N ASP A 69 0.10 9.53 -1.31
CA ASP A 69 1.00 9.91 -0.24
C ASP A 69 0.28 9.76 1.10
N VAL A 70 0.75 8.85 1.96
CA VAL A 70 0.15 8.58 3.27
C VAL A 70 0.35 9.72 4.27
N HIS A 71 1.32 10.61 4.05
CA HIS A 71 1.58 11.77 4.90
C HIS A 71 0.63 12.93 4.57
N GLU A 72 0.37 13.14 3.28
CA GLU A 72 -0.57 14.16 2.81
C GLU A 72 -2.02 13.64 2.74
N CYS A 73 -2.20 12.32 2.82
CA CYS A 73 -3.48 11.62 2.73
C CYS A 73 -4.24 11.95 1.44
N ALA A 74 -3.48 12.09 0.36
CA ALA A 74 -3.95 12.53 -0.93
C ALA A 74 -3.14 11.88 -2.05
N CYS A 75 -3.67 11.91 -3.26
CA CYS A 75 -2.91 11.59 -4.46
C CYS A 75 -2.02 12.78 -4.79
N ASN A 76 -0.71 12.62 -4.63
CA ASN A 76 0.31 13.62 -4.93
C ASN A 76 1.09 13.21 -6.18
N TRP A 77 1.80 14.13 -6.80
CA TRP A 77 2.63 13.86 -7.97
C TRP A 77 3.72 12.83 -7.66
N LYS A 78 3.91 11.85 -8.55
CA LYS A 78 4.94 10.79 -8.39
C LYS A 78 6.38 11.32 -8.25
N TYR A 79 6.66 12.54 -8.70
CA TYR A 79 7.98 13.16 -8.52
C TYR A 79 8.16 13.81 -7.14
N ALA A 80 7.08 14.05 -6.41
CA ALA A 80 7.10 14.76 -5.13
C ALA A 80 7.44 13.85 -3.95
N PHE A 81 7.20 12.54 -4.07
CA PHE A 81 7.52 11.57 -3.03
C PHE A 81 7.89 10.19 -3.62
N THR A 82 8.55 9.35 -2.82
CA THR A 82 8.90 7.98 -3.21
C THR A 82 7.97 7.00 -2.51
N CYS A 83 7.10 6.34 -3.28
CA CYS A 83 6.32 5.20 -2.79
C CYS A 83 7.27 4.07 -2.32
N PRO A 84 7.16 3.56 -1.08
CA PRO A 84 8.08 2.54 -0.61
C PRO A 84 7.87 1.21 -1.34
N ASN A 85 8.97 0.49 -1.59
CA ASN A 85 8.94 -0.82 -2.26
C ASN A 85 8.28 -1.92 -1.43
N THR A 86 8.29 -1.77 -0.10
CA THR A 86 7.68 -2.70 0.84
C THR A 86 6.73 -1.93 1.75
N LEU A 87 5.49 -2.39 1.83
CA LEU A 87 4.49 -1.80 2.71
C LEU A 87 4.48 -2.59 4.02
N ASN A 88 4.83 -1.93 5.12
CA ASN A 88 4.69 -2.50 6.46
C ASN A 88 3.45 -1.90 7.12
N TYR A 89 2.43 -2.72 7.34
CA TYR A 89 1.18 -2.26 7.93
C TYR A 89 1.22 -2.46 9.44
N PRO A 90 1.04 -1.39 10.25
CA PRO A 90 0.99 -1.53 11.71
C PRO A 90 -0.24 -2.30 12.19
N GLU A 91 -1.32 -2.28 11.40
CA GLU A 91 -2.56 -3.04 11.59
C GLU A 91 -2.92 -3.69 10.25
N THR A 92 -3.51 -4.89 10.26
CA THR A 92 -3.91 -5.54 9.00
C THR A 92 -5.01 -4.72 8.30
N PRO A 93 -4.79 -4.22 7.06
CA PRO A 93 -5.83 -3.53 6.30
C PRO A 93 -7.06 -4.43 6.11
N LYS A 94 -8.26 -3.86 6.16
CA LYS A 94 -9.52 -4.62 6.05
C LYS A 94 -9.64 -5.40 4.75
N PHE A 95 -9.04 -4.90 3.66
CA PHE A 95 -9.03 -5.60 2.38
C PHE A 95 -8.19 -6.88 2.39
N ILE A 96 -7.06 -6.85 3.09
CA ILE A 96 -6.24 -8.04 3.34
C ILE A 96 -6.99 -9.01 4.24
N ALA A 97 -7.61 -8.52 5.32
CA ALA A 97 -8.37 -9.34 6.24
C ALA A 97 -9.58 -10.04 5.56
N CYS A 98 -10.31 -9.33 4.69
CA CYS A 98 -11.43 -9.91 3.95
C CYS A 98 -10.97 -11.03 3.00
N MET A 99 -9.88 -10.79 2.26
CA MET A 99 -9.32 -11.81 1.36
C MET A 99 -8.80 -13.02 2.13
N ALA A 100 -8.19 -12.81 3.30
CA ALA A 100 -7.71 -13.87 4.17
C ALA A 100 -8.86 -14.76 4.66
N ASP A 101 -9.92 -14.15 5.17
CA ASP A 101 -11.15 -14.85 5.59
C ASP A 101 -11.79 -15.61 4.41
N CYS A 102 -11.98 -14.93 3.28
CA CYS A 102 -12.68 -15.51 2.14
C CYS A 102 -11.92 -16.67 1.49
N MET A 103 -10.59 -16.57 1.39
CA MET A 103 -9.74 -17.59 0.78
C MET A 103 -9.27 -18.66 1.77
N TYR A 104 -9.62 -18.54 3.07
CA TYR A 104 -9.11 -19.39 4.14
C TYR A 104 -7.57 -19.42 4.19
N LYS A 105 -6.97 -18.23 4.12
CA LYS A 105 -5.52 -18.00 4.12
C LYS A 105 -5.10 -17.09 5.26
N THR A 106 -3.82 -17.10 5.58
CA THR A 106 -3.26 -16.11 6.51
C THR A 106 -3.16 -14.73 5.87
N SER A 107 -3.19 -13.66 6.68
CA SER A 107 -2.97 -12.30 6.19
C SER A 107 -1.64 -12.14 5.46
N GLN A 108 -0.60 -12.87 5.89
CA GLN A 108 0.71 -12.86 5.26
C GLN A 108 0.67 -13.46 3.85
N GLU A 109 0.06 -14.64 3.67
CA GLU A 109 -0.10 -15.23 2.33
C GLU A 109 -0.87 -14.31 1.38
N ILE A 110 -1.91 -13.64 1.89
CA ILE A 110 -2.67 -12.67 1.09
C ILE A 110 -1.83 -11.45 0.75
N GLN A 111 -1.04 -10.93 1.68
CA GLN A 111 -0.12 -9.83 1.43
C GLN A 111 0.93 -10.21 0.37
N ASP A 112 1.43 -11.45 0.42
CA ASP A 112 2.35 -11.98 -0.59
C ASP A 112 1.69 -12.07 -1.97
N ILE A 113 0.42 -12.48 -2.05
CA ILE A 113 -0.33 -12.46 -3.31
C ILE A 113 -0.53 -11.02 -3.80
N PHE A 114 -0.90 -10.08 -2.93
CA PHE A 114 -0.98 -8.66 -3.31
C PHE A 114 0.35 -8.12 -3.81
N SER A 115 1.48 -8.50 -3.23
CA SER A 115 2.82 -8.08 -3.70
C SER A 115 3.16 -8.57 -5.12
N GLN A 116 2.41 -9.56 -5.63
CA GLN A 116 2.56 -10.10 -6.98
C GLN A 116 1.47 -9.59 -7.93
N CYS A 117 0.22 -9.50 -7.43
CA CYS A 117 -0.96 -9.25 -8.27
C CYS A 117 -1.49 -7.82 -8.21
N GLY A 118 -1.16 -7.05 -7.18
CA GLY A 118 -1.91 -5.84 -6.84
C GLY A 118 -3.40 -6.16 -6.80
N THR A 119 -4.19 -5.39 -7.55
CA THR A 119 -5.65 -5.61 -7.70
C THR A 119 -6.04 -6.33 -9.00
N ASN A 120 -5.08 -6.83 -9.79
CA ASN A 120 -5.38 -7.44 -11.09
C ASN A 120 -6.27 -8.69 -10.93
N PHE A 121 -7.51 -8.61 -11.43
CA PHE A 121 -8.49 -9.68 -11.29
C PHE A 121 -8.01 -11.02 -11.86
N GLY A 122 -7.45 -11.05 -13.08
CA GLY A 122 -6.97 -12.29 -13.70
C GLY A 122 -5.85 -12.97 -12.92
N CYS A 123 -4.98 -12.19 -12.28
CA CYS A 123 -3.91 -12.67 -11.40
C CYS A 123 -4.47 -13.29 -10.11
N TRP A 124 -5.55 -12.71 -9.57
CA TRP A 124 -6.26 -13.26 -8.41
C TRP A 124 -7.06 -14.51 -8.77
N ASP A 125 -7.73 -14.51 -9.91
CA ASP A 125 -8.53 -15.64 -10.40
C ASP A 125 -7.66 -16.89 -10.62
N SER A 126 -6.47 -16.73 -11.22
CA SER A 126 -5.52 -17.83 -11.41
C SER A 126 -4.97 -18.44 -10.11
N ARG A 127 -5.15 -17.75 -8.97
CA ARG A 127 -4.81 -18.22 -7.62
C ARG A 127 -6.02 -18.72 -6.83
N GLY A 128 -7.17 -18.90 -7.48
CA GLY A 128 -8.43 -19.31 -6.86
C GLY A 128 -9.10 -18.19 -6.05
N GLY A 129 -8.66 -16.95 -6.22
CA GLY A 129 -9.15 -15.78 -5.46
C GLY A 129 -10.25 -14.98 -6.16
N GLY A 130 -10.67 -15.34 -7.39
CA GLY A 130 -11.60 -14.52 -8.19
C GLY A 130 -12.91 -14.18 -7.49
N ARG A 131 -13.58 -15.17 -6.87
CA ARG A 131 -14.80 -14.93 -6.08
C ARG A 131 -14.56 -14.00 -4.89
N CYS A 132 -13.41 -14.15 -4.24
CA CYS A 132 -13.05 -13.35 -3.07
C CYS A 132 -12.70 -11.91 -3.46
N HIS A 133 -12.03 -11.72 -4.59
CA HIS A 133 -11.71 -10.40 -5.15
C HIS A 133 -12.97 -9.53 -5.29
N SER A 134 -14.03 -10.08 -5.90
CA SER A 134 -15.31 -9.38 -6.02
C SER A 134 -16.01 -9.19 -4.67
N ARG A 135 -16.08 -10.23 -3.83
CA ARG A 135 -16.70 -10.14 -2.50
C ARG A 135 -16.04 -9.08 -1.61
N CYS A 136 -14.74 -8.94 -1.76
CA CYS A 136 -13.89 -8.06 -0.98
C CYS A 136 -13.65 -6.71 -1.67
N ASN A 137 -14.38 -6.33 -2.72
CA ASN A 137 -14.27 -5.03 -3.38
C ASN A 137 -12.80 -4.63 -3.69
N ILE A 138 -12.01 -5.59 -4.20
CA ILE A 138 -10.59 -5.36 -4.52
C ILE A 138 -10.44 -4.56 -5.82
N GLU A 139 -11.45 -4.59 -6.69
CA GLU A 139 -11.49 -3.74 -7.87
C GLU A 139 -11.47 -2.26 -7.46
N PRO A 140 -10.48 -1.48 -7.92
CA PRO A 140 -10.38 -0.08 -7.57
C PRO A 140 -11.51 0.71 -8.21
N GLU A 141 -12.17 1.55 -7.41
CA GLU A 141 -13.08 2.58 -7.92
C GLU A 141 -12.32 3.54 -8.86
N GLU A 142 -13.03 4.05 -9.86
CA GLU A 142 -12.51 5.04 -10.81
C GLU A 142 -11.84 6.23 -10.09
N PRO A 143 -10.90 6.93 -10.76
CA PRO A 143 -10.04 7.90 -10.12
C PRO A 143 -10.81 8.87 -9.24
N VAL A 144 -10.36 9.04 -8.00
CA VAL A 144 -11.10 9.82 -7.02
C VAL A 144 -11.20 11.27 -7.48
N THR A 145 -12.37 11.67 -7.97
CA THR A 145 -12.68 13.07 -8.21
C THR A 145 -13.02 13.71 -6.87
N GLY A 146 -12.07 14.39 -6.22
CA GLY A 146 -12.34 15.23 -5.05
C GLY A 146 -11.66 14.85 -3.73
N LEU A 147 -10.66 13.96 -3.72
CA LEU A 147 -9.62 14.06 -2.69
C LEU A 147 -8.70 15.20 -3.12
N ASN A 148 -8.42 16.15 -2.23
CA ASN A 148 -7.67 17.36 -2.55
C ASN A 148 -6.40 17.02 -3.32
N GLU A 149 -6.33 17.47 -4.57
CA GLU A 149 -5.13 17.34 -5.39
C GLU A 149 -4.18 18.45 -4.94
N HIS A 150 -3.00 18.06 -4.48
CA HIS A 150 -1.97 18.96 -3.98
C HIS A 150 -0.68 18.79 -4.78
#